data_AF-A0A7J2PWY4-F1
#
_entry.id   AF-A0A7J2PWY4-F1
#
_cell.length_a   1.000
_cell.length_b   1.000
_cell.length_c   1.000
_cell.angle_alpha   90.00
_cell.angle_beta   90.00
_cell.angle_gamma   90.00
#
_symmetry.space_group_name_H-M   'P 1'
#
loop_
_entity.id
_entity.type
_entity.pdbx_description
1 polymer ?
#
loop_
_entity_poly.entity_id
_entity_poly.type
_entity_poly.pdbx_seq_one_letter_code
_entity_poly.pdbx_strand_id
1 'polypeptide(L)'
;MKPFSRKAEKKVRMNMAELKTFFVYELEDTGERKELSLSEKALIQYLNPEQVLVLVREDLRRIFIWKGAKSAVKKRFISSRVARDVQQEL
;
A
#
# COMPACT_ATOMS: atom_id res chain seq x y z
N MET A 1 -17.18 -39.48 16.30
CA MET A 1 -16.18 -38.75 15.49
C MET A 1 -16.73 -38.59 14.06
N LYS A 2 -17.18 -37.40 13.65
CA LYS A 2 -17.57 -37.13 12.26
C LYS A 2 -16.36 -36.55 11.52
N PRO A 3 -16.00 -37.02 10.31
CA PRO A 3 -14.87 -36.47 9.58
C PRO A 3 -15.18 -35.02 9.17
N PHE A 4 -14.34 -34.09 9.62
CA PHE A 4 -14.37 -32.69 9.21
C PHE A 4 -14.26 -32.63 7.68
N SER A 5 -15.25 -32.00 7.04
CA SER A 5 -15.36 -31.93 5.59
C SER A 5 -14.22 -31.09 4.99
N ARG A 6 -13.36 -31.71 4.17
CA ARG A 6 -12.28 -31.04 3.42
C ARG A 6 -12.75 -29.85 2.57
N LYS A 7 -14.04 -29.81 2.18
CA LYS A 7 -14.62 -28.68 1.44
C LYS A 7 -14.81 -27.44 2.32
N ALA A 8 -15.07 -27.61 3.62
CA ALA A 8 -15.21 -26.52 4.58
C ALA A 8 -13.84 -25.86 4.86
N GLU A 9 -12.78 -26.66 5.03
CA GLU A 9 -11.40 -26.13 5.17
C GLU A 9 -10.90 -25.41 3.92
N LYS A 10 -11.22 -25.92 2.71
CA LYS A 10 -10.84 -25.26 1.46
C LYS A 10 -11.56 -23.91 1.28
N LYS A 11 -12.81 -23.81 1.74
CA LYS A 11 -13.61 -22.58 1.73
C LYS A 11 -13.18 -21.58 2.82
N VAL A 12 -12.77 -22.06 3.99
CA VAL A 12 -12.23 -21.23 5.08
C VAL A 12 -10.82 -20.70 4.75
N ARG A 13 -9.97 -21.50 4.07
CA ARG A 13 -8.70 -21.03 3.50
C ARG A 13 -8.88 -20.06 2.32
N MET A 14 -9.97 -20.16 1.58
CA MET A 14 -10.35 -19.16 0.56
C MET A 14 -10.85 -17.83 1.15
N ASN A 15 -11.19 -17.77 2.44
CA ASN A 15 -11.87 -16.64 3.07
C ASN A 15 -11.03 -15.89 4.13
N MET A 16 -9.80 -16.31 4.41
CA MET A 16 -8.92 -15.62 5.34
C MET A 16 -8.21 -14.48 4.62
N ALA A 17 -8.95 -13.41 4.35
CA ALA A 17 -8.52 -12.16 3.74
C ALA A 17 -7.91 -12.32 2.33
N GLU A 18 -8.39 -11.53 1.38
CA GLU A 18 -7.45 -10.98 0.40
C GLU A 18 -6.31 -10.40 1.25
N LEU A 19 -5.17 -11.09 1.34
CA LEU A 19 -3.95 -10.49 1.83
C LEU A 19 -3.80 -9.26 0.96
N LYS A 20 -4.15 -8.08 1.47
CA LYS A 20 -3.90 -6.81 0.78
C LYS A 20 -2.39 -6.77 0.71
N THR A 21 -1.81 -7.26 -0.38
CA THR A 21 -0.37 -7.20 -0.61
C THR A 21 0.01 -5.84 -1.19
N PHE A 22 -0.99 -4.98 -1.42
CA PHE A 22 -0.85 -3.67 -2.01
C PHE A 22 -1.45 -2.60 -1.09
N PHE A 23 -0.61 -1.66 -0.69
CA PHE A 23 -1.00 -0.50 0.09
C PHE A 23 -0.53 0.77 -0.59
N VAL A 24 -1.29 1.86 -0.40
CA VAL A 24 -0.94 3.17 -0.90
C VAL A 24 -1.09 4.17 0.22
N TYR A 25 -0.05 4.98 0.43
CA TYR A 25 -0.07 6.08 1.37
C TYR A 25 0.14 7.41 0.64
N GLU A 26 -0.75 8.35 0.86
CA GLU A 26 -0.56 9.76 0.49
C GLU A 26 0.27 10.46 1.56
N LEU A 27 1.22 11.29 1.13
CA LEU A 27 2.05 12.08 2.02
C LEU A 27 1.48 13.48 2.21
N GLU A 28 1.34 13.88 3.47
CA GLU A 28 0.96 15.23 3.85
C GLU A 28 2.19 16.14 4.02
N ASP A 29 1.98 17.47 4.00
CA ASP A 29 3.06 18.47 4.12
C ASP A 29 3.74 18.49 5.51
N THR A 30 3.12 17.82 6.49
CA THR A 30 3.60 17.59 7.85
C THR A 30 4.53 16.38 7.95
N GLY A 31 4.53 15.50 6.94
CA GLY A 31 5.20 14.20 6.98
C GLY A 31 4.34 13.06 7.53
N GLU A 32 3.08 13.34 7.86
CA GLU A 32 2.09 12.30 8.13
C GLU A 32 1.74 11.54 6.86
N ARG A 33 1.39 10.27 7.01
CA ARG A 33 0.96 9.38 5.91
C ARG A 33 -0.50 9.02 6.09
N LYS A 34 -1.27 9.13 5.02
CA LYS A 34 -2.69 8.76 4.98
C LYS A 34 -2.86 7.54 4.09
N GLU A 35 -3.35 6.43 4.65
CA GLU A 35 -3.65 5.24 3.83
C GLU A 35 -4.83 5.51 2.91
N LEU A 36 -4.65 5.19 1.62
CA LEU A 36 -5.70 5.21 0.63
C LEU A 36 -6.19 3.77 0.40
N SER A 37 -7.45 3.50 0.73
CA SER A 37 -8.06 2.20 0.43
C SER A 37 -8.43 2.15 -1.05
N LEU A 38 -7.46 1.79 -1.90
CA LEU A 38 -7.64 1.64 -3.34
C LEU A 38 -7.04 0.33 -3.84
N SER A 39 -7.56 -0.17 -4.96
CA SER A 39 -7.00 -1.35 -5.63
C SER A 39 -5.90 -0.97 -6.63
N GLU A 40 -5.01 -1.90 -6.96
CA GLU A 40 -3.93 -1.67 -7.94
C GLU A 40 -4.45 -1.15 -9.29
N LYS A 41 -5.61 -1.65 -9.74
CA LYS A 41 -6.24 -1.20 -11.01
C LYS A 41 -6.72 0.26 -10.94
N ALA A 42 -7.12 0.73 -9.76
CA ALA A 42 -7.57 2.09 -9.56
C ALA A 42 -6.40 3.07 -9.44
N LEU A 43 -5.18 2.60 -9.13
CA LEU A 43 -4.00 3.43 -8.88
C LEU A 43 -3.79 4.51 -9.93
N ILE A 44 -3.98 4.19 -11.22
CA ILE A 44 -3.76 5.12 -12.33
C ILE A 44 -4.61 6.39 -12.21
N GLN A 45 -5.79 6.31 -11.60
CA GLN A 45 -6.68 7.45 -11.38
C GLN A 45 -6.21 8.38 -10.25
N TYR A 46 -5.28 7.90 -9.41
CA TYR A 46 -4.74 8.61 -8.25
C TYR A 46 -3.31 9.11 -8.46
N LEU A 47 -2.67 8.82 -9.61
CA LEU A 47 -1.33 9.32 -9.94
C LEU A 47 -1.37 10.81 -10.35
N ASN A 48 -1.68 11.69 -9.40
CA ASN A 48 -1.74 13.13 -9.62
C ASN A 48 -0.31 13.74 -9.67
N PRO A 49 -0.02 14.65 -10.62
CA PRO A 49 1.23 15.41 -10.65
C PRO A 49 1.55 16.23 -9.40
N GLU A 50 0.57 16.61 -8.59
CA GLU A 50 0.75 17.44 -7.39
C GLU A 50 0.98 16.63 -6.11
N GLN A 51 0.82 15.31 -6.18
CA GLN A 51 0.90 14.42 -5.02
C GLN A 51 2.23 13.67 -4.94
N VAL A 52 2.52 13.16 -3.73
CA VAL A 52 3.54 12.16 -3.51
C VAL A 52 2.88 10.96 -2.84
N LEU A 53 3.06 9.78 -3.42
CA LEU A 53 2.49 8.54 -2.90
C LEU A 53 3.61 7.55 -2.57
N VAL A 54 3.43 6.80 -1.49
CA VAL A 54 4.23 5.62 -1.15
C VAL A 54 3.39 4.39 -1.46
N LEU A 55 3.86 3.58 -2.41
CA LEU A 55 3.20 2.35 -2.84
C LEU A 55 3.96 1.17 -2.26
N VAL A 56 3.27 0.30 -1.54
CA VAL A 56 3.85 -0.90 -0.94
C VAL A 56 3.33 -2.12 -1.66
N ARG A 57 4.26 -2.97 -2.10
CA ARG A 57 3.99 -4.29 -2.66
C ARG A 57 4.67 -5.33 -1.78
N GLU A 58 3.92 -5.86 -0.81
CA GLU A 58 4.43 -6.86 0.15
C GLU A 58 4.80 -8.18 -0.54
N ASP A 59 4.04 -8.56 -1.57
CA ASP A 59 4.32 -9.72 -2.42
C ASP A 59 5.69 -9.62 -3.10
N LEU A 60 6.13 -8.40 -3.41
CA LEU A 60 7.43 -8.11 -4.00
C LEU A 60 8.48 -7.66 -2.97
N ARG A 61 8.10 -7.53 -1.69
CA ARG A 61 8.88 -6.87 -0.62
C ARG A 61 9.50 -5.55 -1.09
N ARG A 62 8.70 -4.74 -1.79
CA ARG A 62 9.19 -3.53 -2.46
C ARG A 62 8.31 -2.34 -2.16
N ILE A 63 8.97 -1.22 -1.95
CA ILE A 63 8.34 0.09 -1.81
C ILE A 63 8.69 0.92 -3.05
N PHE A 64 7.69 1.56 -3.64
CA PHE A 64 7.84 2.53 -4.70
C PHE A 64 7.39 3.89 -4.20
N ILE A 65 8.05 4.95 -4.65
CA ILE A 65 7.65 6.31 -4.32
C ILE A 65 7.29 7.03 -5.62
N TRP A 66 6.01 7.32 -5.79
CA TRP A 66 5.54 8.21 -6.84
C TRP A 66 5.76 9.65 -6.41
N LYS A 67 6.54 10.41 -7.18
CA LYS A 67 6.75 11.84 -6.98
C LYS A 67 6.15 12.58 -8.16
N GLY A 68 4.95 13.12 -7.99
CA GLY A 68 4.30 13.91 -9.04
C GLY A 68 5.18 15.09 -9.45
N ALA A 69 5.20 15.42 -10.75
CA ALA A 69 6.10 16.42 -11.32
C ALA A 69 5.90 17.84 -10.78
N LYS A 70 4.71 18.14 -10.23
CA LYS A 70 4.32 19.43 -9.63
C LYS A 70 4.23 19.39 -8.10
N SER A 71 4.44 18.23 -7.48
CA SER A 71 4.37 18.09 -6.02
C SER A 71 5.38 18.98 -5.29
N ALA A 72 5.02 19.45 -4.10
CA ALA A 72 5.89 20.34 -3.33
C ALA A 72 7.26 19.69 -3.03
N VAL A 73 8.35 20.47 -3.14
CA VAL A 73 9.72 20.01 -2.90
C VAL A 73 9.85 19.39 -1.50
N LYS A 74 9.21 20.00 -0.50
CA LYS A 74 9.16 19.51 0.88
C LYS A 74 8.58 18.08 0.96
N LYS A 75 7.43 17.82 0.35
CA LYS A 75 6.80 16.48 0.26
C LYS A 75 7.73 15.47 -0.41
N ARG A 76 8.40 15.84 -1.49
CA ARG A 76 9.36 14.95 -2.18
C ARG A 76 10.54 14.56 -1.29
N PHE A 77 11.07 15.49 -0.50
CA PHE A 77 12.16 15.20 0.43
C PHE A 77 11.73 14.25 1.54
N ILE A 78 10.62 14.56 2.21
CA ILE A 78 10.11 13.78 3.36
C ILE A 78 9.71 12.36 2.96
N SER A 79 9.32 12.15 1.70
CA SER A 79 8.94 10.83 1.19
C SER A 79 9.98 9.72 1.41
N SER A 80 11.27 10.06 1.38
CA SER A 80 12.37 9.11 1.60
C SER A 80 12.40 8.61 3.05
N ARG A 81 12.16 9.49 4.02
CA ARG A 81 12.05 9.15 5.44
C ARG A 81 10.84 8.26 5.67
N VAL A 82 9.67 8.66 5.16
CA VAL A 82 8.44 7.87 5.37
C VAL A 82 8.55 6.50 4.72
N ALA A 83 9.13 6.38 3.53
CA ALA A 83 9.37 5.08 2.91
C ALA A 83 10.31 4.19 3.75
N ARG A 84 11.32 4.76 4.42
CA ARG A 84 12.18 4.03 5.35
C ARG A 84 11.41 3.56 6.59
N ASP A 85 10.55 4.42 7.14
CA ASP A 85 9.74 4.08 8.30
C ASP A 85 8.76 2.94 7.94
N VAL A 86 8.09 3.03 6.78
CA VAL A 86 7.26 1.94 6.23
C VAL A 86 8.08 0.66 6.06
N GLN A 87 9.31 0.74 5.54
CA GLN A 87 10.15 -0.44 5.32
C GLN A 87 10.50 -1.17 6.61
N GLN A 88 10.59 -0.47 7.75
CA GLN A 88 10.87 -1.08 9.04
C GLN A 88 9.65 -1.81 9.64
N GLU A 89 8.45 -1.52 9.16
CA GLU A 89 7.19 -2.13 9.59
C GLU A 89 6.84 -3.39 8.77
N LEU A 90 7.51 -3.61 7.63
CA LEU A 90 7.35 -4.77 6.73
C LEU A 90 8.27 -5.93 7.12
#